data_AF-A0A1I0SBM8-F1
#
_entry.id   AF-A0A1I0SBM8-F1
#
_cell.length_a   1.000
_cell.length_b   1.000
_cell.length_c   1.000
_cell.angle_alpha   90.00
_cell.angle_beta   90.00
_cell.angle_gamma   90.00
#
_symmetry.space_group_name_H-M   'P 1'
#
loop_
_entity.id
_entity.type
_entity.pdbx_description
1 polymer ?
#
loop_
_entity_poly.entity_id
_entity_poly.type
_entity_poly.pdbx_seq_one_letter_code
_entity_poly.pdbx_strand_id
1 'polypeptide(L)'
;MNYVNPFALLEAMNNGPVDPGNTAALSLLRKKMLAEIELTEDKVLRIATTAFSKNDLLQFFDRLSSTGELAFHASIAADPVLLRFLETGEITGHFVDNPVYQTPAFLTFISPWYEPVFTNAVLDSLKHKWLENTTLLFANPLLLDGEYTTTSYTRIFRYCRVLEEQLKISTAKIREGAAFNKKELSAFASGVLVAQLNQLPSEFHEWRSDYGISMINLALATYRKDFAFGMSVIQLIEKLTTTRYVQNENHKRKEILQAHRREQHRNRSLIQHILWYPGHWIKPIRPRWLSEEGAGGIMIGIVILIFYMMNNGDAKNPAPKKNTQTDHFANARTSDPMKYLLYTLKMTTGDTSQKKMNSQPRTGDDVYGPAFMESLRKSGVPYKVDSSRNKAEVRELVGPEASARLVPEHQSSAVAHRQSIHLFNRLEVPAIAMIQTPDTFYSCYIVPGDSAYLPLQITANQLYVYIGQHWDAGKEATSSMAGYGAYRAKGFFALPYKDSEKFMKESSLIFTLDPVYWASSDRNIPIEIGLGDNTNLYFNLLENNAAGVELETGD
;
A
#
# COMPACT_ATOMS: atom_id res chain seq x y z
N MET A 1 26.99 20.78 -5.65
CA MET A 1 27.54 22.14 -5.70
C MET A 1 26.37 23.10 -5.59
N ASN A 2 26.48 24.16 -4.81
CA ASN A 2 25.43 25.18 -4.78
C ASN A 2 25.44 25.90 -6.13
N TYR A 3 24.26 26.20 -6.65
CA TYR A 3 24.16 27.01 -7.86
C TYR A 3 24.70 28.41 -7.55
N VAL A 4 25.56 28.93 -8.42
CA VAL A 4 26.05 30.30 -8.36
C VAL A 4 25.75 30.92 -9.70
N ASN A 5 24.97 32.00 -9.69
CA ASN A 5 24.63 32.66 -10.95
C ASN A 5 25.88 33.32 -11.55
N PRO A 6 26.21 33.05 -12.83
CA PRO A 6 27.39 33.63 -13.45
C PRO A 6 27.35 35.16 -13.50
N PHE A 7 26.16 35.77 -13.61
CA PHE A 7 26.04 37.24 -13.61
C PHE A 7 26.54 37.85 -12.33
N ALA A 8 26.09 37.33 -11.18
CA ALA A 8 26.53 37.79 -9.87
C ALA A 8 28.05 37.62 -9.71
N LEU A 9 28.61 36.51 -10.23
CA LEU A 9 30.06 36.29 -10.22
C LEU A 9 30.79 37.35 -11.06
N LEU A 10 30.36 37.55 -12.31
CA LEU A 10 30.97 38.49 -13.25
C LEU A 10 30.94 39.92 -12.71
N GLU A 11 29.81 40.33 -12.11
CA GLU A 11 29.64 41.66 -11.50
C GLU A 11 30.56 41.89 -10.30
N ALA A 12 30.66 40.89 -9.41
CA ALA A 12 31.56 40.96 -8.26
C ALA A 12 33.03 41.15 -8.67
N MET A 13 33.43 40.63 -9.84
CA MET A 13 34.80 40.70 -10.34
C MET A 13 35.11 41.93 -11.19
N ASN A 14 34.10 42.46 -11.86
CA ASN A 14 34.21 43.68 -12.65
C ASN A 14 34.02 44.95 -11.81
N ASN A 15 33.60 44.81 -10.54
CA ASN A 15 33.16 45.92 -9.68
C ASN A 15 32.04 46.75 -10.34
N GLY A 16 31.11 46.07 -11.02
CA GLY A 16 30.03 46.70 -11.75
C GLY A 16 29.36 45.77 -12.76
N PRO A 17 28.23 46.21 -13.35
CA PRO A 17 27.46 45.41 -14.30
C PRO A 17 28.31 44.97 -15.50
N VAL A 18 28.16 43.71 -15.90
CA VAL A 18 28.83 43.13 -17.08
C VAL A 18 27.78 42.74 -18.10
N ASP A 19 27.86 43.30 -19.31
CA ASP A 19 27.04 42.86 -20.43
C ASP A 19 27.58 41.53 -20.97
N PRO A 20 26.85 40.41 -20.81
CA PRO A 20 27.30 39.11 -21.29
C PRO A 20 27.28 38.98 -22.82
N GLY A 21 26.55 39.85 -23.52
CA GLY A 21 26.54 39.89 -24.98
C GLY A 21 27.85 40.45 -25.55
N ASN A 22 28.65 41.12 -24.73
CA ASN A 22 29.93 41.67 -25.12
C ASN A 22 31.06 40.64 -24.96
N THR A 23 31.28 39.86 -26.01
CA THR A 23 32.31 38.81 -26.07
C THR A 23 33.73 39.33 -25.78
N ALA A 24 34.02 40.58 -26.15
CA ALA A 24 35.30 41.21 -25.87
C ALA A 24 35.47 41.49 -24.36
N ALA A 25 34.42 41.97 -23.69
CA ALA A 25 34.41 42.20 -22.25
C ALA A 25 34.58 40.88 -21.48
N LEU A 26 33.86 39.81 -21.88
CA LEU A 26 34.02 38.49 -21.27
C LEU A 26 35.43 37.91 -21.49
N SER A 27 36.02 38.08 -22.68
CA SER A 27 37.40 37.65 -22.96
C SER A 27 38.43 38.40 -22.10
N LEU A 28 38.23 39.71 -21.90
CA LEU A 28 39.07 40.53 -21.04
C LEU A 28 38.96 40.09 -19.58
N LEU A 29 37.74 39.84 -19.09
CA LEU A 29 37.51 39.39 -17.72
C LEU A 29 38.11 37.99 -17.49
N ARG A 30 37.95 37.06 -18.44
CA ARG A 30 38.61 35.74 -18.43
C ARG A 30 40.13 35.88 -18.27
N LYS A 31 40.76 36.76 -19.07
CA LYS A 31 42.21 37.02 -18.98
C LYS A 31 42.60 37.64 -17.63
N LYS A 32 41.82 38.61 -17.14
CA LYS A 32 42.05 39.26 -15.84
C LYS A 32 42.05 38.22 -14.72
N MET A 33 41.04 37.35 -14.66
CA MET A 33 40.93 36.36 -13.59
C MET A 33 42.00 35.28 -13.68
N LEU A 34 42.37 34.85 -14.89
CA LEU A 34 43.49 33.91 -15.06
C LEU A 34 44.81 34.52 -14.58
N ALA A 35 45.05 35.80 -14.85
CA ALA A 35 46.21 36.50 -14.33
C ALA A 35 46.17 36.60 -12.80
N GLU A 36 45.00 36.86 -12.21
CA GLU A 36 44.80 36.93 -10.76
C GLU A 36 45.09 35.59 -10.06
N ILE A 37 44.66 34.46 -10.66
CA ILE A 37 45.03 33.11 -10.21
C ILE A 37 46.55 32.88 -10.26
N GLU A 38 47.22 33.37 -11.30
CA GLU A 38 48.66 33.18 -11.41
C GLU A 38 49.44 34.00 -10.37
N LEU A 39 48.84 35.09 -9.87
CA LEU A 39 49.40 35.95 -8.83
C LEU A 39 49.14 35.46 -7.40
N THR A 40 48.16 34.59 -7.17
CA THR A 40 47.92 33.99 -5.85
C THR A 40 48.86 32.81 -5.57
N GLU A 41 49.33 32.70 -4.32
CA GLU A 41 50.27 31.65 -3.89
C GLU A 41 49.67 30.24 -3.97
N ASP A 42 48.36 30.12 -3.69
CA ASP A 42 47.62 28.85 -3.71
C ASP A 42 47.10 28.48 -5.10
N LYS A 43 47.32 29.33 -6.12
CA LYS A 43 46.79 29.16 -7.49
C LYS A 43 45.28 28.94 -7.54
N VAL A 44 44.56 29.54 -6.59
CA VAL A 44 43.11 29.52 -6.49
C VAL A 44 42.60 30.96 -6.40
N LEU A 45 41.50 31.24 -7.09
CA LEU A 45 40.79 32.51 -6.96
C LEU A 45 39.56 32.32 -6.07
N ARG A 46 39.49 33.06 -4.97
CA ARG A 46 38.37 33.00 -4.04
C ARG A 46 37.39 34.11 -4.34
N ILE A 47 36.20 33.77 -4.82
CA ILE A 47 35.11 34.73 -5.10
C ILE A 47 33.92 34.34 -4.24
N ALA A 48 33.51 35.26 -3.36
CA ALA A 48 32.52 35.00 -2.31
C ALA A 48 32.90 33.75 -1.48
N THR A 49 32.06 32.71 -1.50
CA THR A 49 32.29 31.45 -0.77
C THR A 49 32.93 30.36 -1.62
N THR A 50 33.22 30.64 -2.90
CA THR A 50 33.66 29.63 -3.87
C THR A 50 35.13 29.82 -4.25
N ALA A 51 35.89 28.74 -4.30
CA ALA A 51 37.28 28.72 -4.73
C ALA A 51 37.35 28.14 -6.15
N PHE A 52 37.95 28.89 -7.07
CA PHE A 52 38.10 28.51 -8.48
C PHE A 52 39.55 28.16 -8.78
N SER A 53 39.79 26.94 -9.25
CA SER A 53 41.06 26.62 -9.90
C SER A 53 41.10 27.17 -11.33
N LYS A 54 42.28 27.17 -11.93
CA LYS A 54 42.46 27.52 -13.35
C LYS A 54 41.54 26.71 -14.27
N ASN A 55 41.39 25.41 -14.01
CA ASN A 55 40.55 24.52 -14.84
C ASN A 55 39.06 24.84 -14.68
N ASP A 56 38.60 25.08 -13.45
CA ASP A 56 37.20 25.43 -13.17
C ASP A 56 36.80 26.73 -13.88
N LEU A 57 37.71 27.70 -13.89
CA LEU A 57 37.51 28.98 -14.53
C LEU A 57 37.44 28.87 -16.05
N LEU A 58 38.30 28.06 -16.67
CA LEU A 58 38.23 27.79 -18.11
C LEU A 58 36.89 27.13 -18.46
N GLN A 59 36.49 26.09 -17.72
CA GLN A 59 35.21 25.42 -17.93
C GLN A 59 34.02 26.37 -17.73
N PHE A 60 34.07 27.25 -16.74
CA PHE A 60 33.05 28.27 -16.49
C PHE A 60 32.85 29.20 -17.69
N PHE A 61 33.94 29.76 -18.24
CA PHE A 61 33.85 30.64 -19.41
C PHE A 61 33.48 29.89 -20.69
N ASP A 62 33.93 28.64 -20.85
CA ASP A 62 33.59 27.84 -22.03
C ASP A 62 32.08 27.51 -22.03
N ARG A 63 31.49 27.20 -20.86
CA ARG A 63 30.03 27.04 -20.70
C ARG A 63 29.25 28.33 -20.96
N LEU A 64 29.73 29.45 -20.41
CA LEU A 64 29.14 30.78 -20.64
C LEU A 64 29.17 31.22 -22.11
N SER A 65 30.17 30.76 -22.87
CA SER A 65 30.27 31.07 -24.31
C SER A 65 29.22 30.33 -25.15
N SER A 66 28.53 29.33 -24.58
CA SER A 66 27.37 28.72 -25.23
C SER A 66 26.17 29.68 -25.14
N THR A 67 25.64 30.08 -26.31
CA THR A 67 24.55 31.08 -26.39
C THR A 67 23.25 30.63 -25.72
N GLY A 68 23.05 29.32 -25.58
CA GLY A 68 21.85 28.74 -24.96
C GLY A 68 21.87 28.82 -23.42
N GLU A 69 22.96 28.41 -22.78
CA GLU A 69 23.04 28.39 -21.31
C GLU A 69 23.05 29.81 -20.72
N LEU A 70 23.67 30.77 -21.43
CA LEU A 70 23.68 32.17 -21.02
C LEU A 70 22.25 32.74 -20.90
N ALA A 71 21.37 32.44 -21.86
CA ALA A 71 19.98 32.87 -21.84
C ALA A 71 19.20 32.25 -20.67
N PHE A 72 19.51 31.01 -20.31
CA PHE A 72 18.92 30.33 -19.15
C PHE A 72 19.40 30.95 -17.83
N HIS A 73 20.69 31.21 -17.69
CA HIS A 73 21.22 31.93 -16.53
C HIS A 73 20.63 33.34 -16.37
N ALA A 74 20.40 34.04 -17.49
CA ALA A 74 19.77 35.36 -17.49
C ALA A 74 18.30 35.27 -17.07
N SER A 75 17.59 34.24 -17.53
CA SER A 75 16.20 33.96 -17.12
C SER A 75 16.11 33.67 -15.62
N ILE A 76 17.06 32.90 -15.06
CA ILE A 76 17.15 32.66 -13.61
C ILE A 76 17.49 33.96 -12.85
N ALA A 77 18.41 34.78 -13.37
CA ALA A 77 18.80 36.05 -12.73
C ALA A 77 17.63 37.05 -12.67
N ALA A 78 16.75 37.04 -13.67
CA ALA A 78 15.54 37.86 -13.71
C ALA A 78 14.45 37.42 -12.72
N ASP A 79 14.58 36.22 -12.15
CA ASP A 79 13.67 35.67 -11.14
C ASP A 79 14.36 35.60 -9.77
N PRO A 80 14.22 36.65 -8.94
CA PRO A 80 14.93 36.73 -7.66
C PRO A 80 14.52 35.63 -6.69
N VAL A 81 13.30 35.08 -6.83
CA VAL A 81 12.82 33.99 -5.97
C VAL A 81 13.47 32.67 -6.36
N LEU A 82 13.48 32.34 -7.65
CA LEU A 82 14.17 31.14 -8.14
C LEU A 82 15.68 31.21 -7.89
N LEU A 83 16.31 32.37 -8.15
CA LEU A 83 17.72 32.57 -7.89
C LEU A 83 18.07 32.33 -6.42
N ARG A 84 17.37 33.01 -5.51
CA ARG A 84 17.58 32.83 -4.06
C ARG A 84 17.34 31.38 -3.66
N PHE A 85 16.28 30.75 -4.17
CA PHE A 85 15.98 29.36 -3.87
C PHE A 85 17.13 28.44 -4.27
N LEU A 86 17.69 28.58 -5.48
CA LEU A 86 18.83 27.77 -5.94
C LEU A 86 20.11 28.00 -5.14
N GLU A 87 20.32 29.21 -4.63
CA GLU A 87 21.52 29.57 -3.85
C GLU A 87 21.43 29.14 -2.38
N THR A 88 20.25 29.25 -1.76
CA THR A 88 20.08 29.05 -0.30
C THR A 88 19.19 27.87 0.09
N GLY A 89 18.33 27.40 -0.82
CA GLY A 89 17.27 26.43 -0.54
C GLY A 89 16.05 27.01 0.17
N GLU A 90 16.00 28.32 0.41
CA GLU A 90 14.87 28.99 1.04
C GLU A 90 13.86 29.47 -0.02
N ILE A 91 12.62 28.99 0.08
CA ILE A 91 11.53 29.48 -0.77
C ILE A 91 10.83 30.67 -0.09
N THR A 92 10.76 31.80 -0.78
CA THR A 92 10.14 33.04 -0.25
C THR A 92 8.85 33.43 -0.96
N GLY A 93 8.47 32.71 -2.02
CA GLY A 93 7.27 33.05 -2.80
C GLY A 93 7.15 32.22 -4.09
N HIS A 94 6.44 32.78 -5.06
CA HIS A 94 6.28 32.18 -6.39
C HIS A 94 7.39 32.61 -7.34
N PHE A 95 7.80 31.69 -8.21
CA PHE A 95 8.65 31.97 -9.36
C PHE A 95 7.89 32.86 -10.35
N VAL A 96 8.65 33.59 -11.15
CA VAL A 96 8.10 34.40 -12.25
C VAL A 96 7.48 33.47 -13.28
N ASP A 97 6.33 33.85 -13.82
CA ASP A 97 5.70 33.13 -14.93
C ASP A 97 6.50 33.34 -16.22
N ASN A 98 7.54 32.52 -16.39
CA ASN A 98 8.43 32.56 -17.53
C ASN A 98 8.23 31.31 -18.39
N PRO A 99 7.78 31.43 -19.66
CA PRO A 99 7.52 30.26 -20.52
C PRO A 99 8.78 29.43 -20.79
N VAL A 100 9.99 30.00 -20.63
CA VAL A 100 11.26 29.26 -20.75
C VAL A 100 11.32 28.10 -19.77
N TYR A 101 10.70 28.22 -18.59
CA TYR A 101 10.72 27.20 -17.54
C TYR A 101 10.04 25.88 -17.96
N GLN A 102 9.19 25.91 -18.97
CA GLN A 102 8.49 24.74 -19.50
C GLN A 102 9.25 24.08 -20.66
N THR A 103 10.33 24.69 -21.15
CA THR A 103 11.07 24.16 -22.30
C THR A 103 11.94 22.96 -21.89
N PRO A 104 11.97 21.86 -22.66
CA PRO A 104 12.78 20.68 -22.32
C PRO A 104 14.28 20.99 -22.17
N ALA A 105 14.79 21.94 -22.96
CA ALA A 105 16.18 22.38 -22.90
C ALA A 105 16.50 23.08 -21.56
N PHE A 106 15.61 23.95 -21.08
CA PHE A 106 15.79 24.59 -19.77
C PHE A 106 15.67 23.59 -18.63
N LEU A 107 14.70 22.67 -18.68
CA LEU A 107 14.54 21.63 -17.67
C LEU A 107 15.80 20.76 -17.56
N THR A 108 16.33 20.30 -18.69
CA THR A 108 17.58 19.51 -18.72
C THR A 108 18.75 20.30 -18.12
N PHE A 109 18.81 21.60 -18.38
CA PHE A 109 19.86 22.49 -17.87
C PHE A 109 19.75 22.74 -16.35
N ILE A 110 18.55 23.03 -15.84
CA ILE A 110 18.36 23.44 -14.45
C ILE A 110 18.24 22.26 -13.48
N SER A 111 17.74 21.11 -13.92
CA SER A 111 17.44 19.95 -13.07
C SER A 111 18.61 19.49 -12.18
N PRO A 112 19.87 19.42 -12.67
CA PRO A 112 21.01 19.01 -11.84
C PRO A 112 21.27 19.94 -10.64
N TRP A 113 20.87 21.21 -10.75
CA TRP A 113 21.01 22.22 -9.70
C TRP A 113 19.76 22.29 -8.81
N TYR A 114 18.58 22.13 -9.41
CA TYR A 114 17.29 22.25 -8.74
C TYR A 114 16.96 21.01 -7.90
N GLU A 115 17.21 19.79 -8.38
CA GLU A 115 16.88 18.53 -7.67
C GLU A 115 17.35 18.48 -6.22
N PRO A 116 18.64 18.68 -5.91
CA PRO A 116 19.12 18.47 -4.56
C PRO A 116 18.52 19.51 -3.60
N VAL A 117 18.37 20.74 -4.08
CA VAL A 117 17.83 21.88 -3.32
C VAL A 117 16.34 21.68 -3.07
N PHE A 118 15.57 21.38 -4.11
CA PHE A 118 14.14 21.09 -4.02
C PHE A 118 13.84 19.91 -3.10
N THR A 119 14.53 18.79 -3.32
CA THR A 119 14.33 17.58 -2.52
C THR A 119 14.63 17.82 -1.04
N ASN A 120 15.74 18.50 -0.73
CA ASN A 120 16.08 18.81 0.65
C ASN A 120 15.09 19.79 1.27
N ALA A 121 14.64 20.82 0.55
CA ALA A 121 13.65 21.77 1.02
C ALA A 121 12.30 21.09 1.33
N VAL A 122 11.84 20.17 0.47
CA VAL A 122 10.63 19.37 0.73
C VAL A 122 10.82 18.51 1.98
N LEU A 123 11.93 17.76 2.08
CA LEU A 123 12.20 16.89 3.21
C LEU A 123 12.27 17.66 4.53
N ASP A 124 12.95 18.81 4.55
CA ASP A 124 13.09 19.62 5.75
C ASP A 124 11.78 20.30 6.13
N SER A 125 10.99 20.74 5.14
CA SER A 125 9.64 21.23 5.37
C SER A 125 8.74 20.16 5.99
N LEU A 126 8.80 18.91 5.52
CA LEU A 126 8.05 17.79 6.11
C LEU A 126 8.50 17.44 7.53
N LYS A 127 9.82 17.40 7.80
CA LYS A 127 10.37 17.11 9.13
C LYS A 127 9.96 18.16 10.16
N HIS A 128 10.04 19.44 9.80
CA HIS A 128 9.79 20.56 10.70
C HIS A 128 8.33 21.05 10.67
N LYS A 129 7.48 20.42 9.85
CA LYS A 129 6.06 20.73 9.69
C LYS A 129 5.80 22.17 9.20
N TRP A 130 6.65 22.68 8.32
CA TRP A 130 6.50 23.99 7.69
C TRP A 130 5.54 23.93 6.50
N LEU A 131 4.23 23.92 6.80
CA LEU A 131 3.18 23.77 5.78
C LEU A 131 3.27 24.81 4.67
N GLU A 132 3.54 26.07 5.01
CA GLU A 132 3.66 27.15 4.02
C GLU A 132 4.76 26.85 2.99
N ASN A 133 5.93 26.40 3.44
CA ASN A 133 7.02 26.01 2.56
C ASN A 133 6.62 24.82 1.66
N THR A 134 5.94 23.79 2.21
CA THR A 134 5.50 22.65 1.38
C THR A 134 4.54 23.13 0.29
N THR A 135 3.56 23.97 0.65
CA THR A 135 2.59 24.52 -0.29
C THR A 135 3.28 25.36 -1.36
N LEU A 136 4.20 26.26 -0.99
CA LEU A 136 4.94 27.10 -1.95
C LEU A 136 5.83 26.27 -2.89
N LEU A 137 6.50 25.23 -2.37
CA LEU A 137 7.35 24.35 -3.18
C LEU A 137 6.55 23.66 -4.30
N PHE A 138 5.36 23.14 -3.99
CA PHE A 138 4.51 22.44 -4.98
C PHE A 138 3.55 23.36 -5.75
N ALA A 139 3.37 24.61 -5.34
CA ALA A 139 2.62 25.61 -6.11
C ALA A 139 3.47 26.26 -7.21
N ASN A 140 4.78 26.13 -7.15
CA ASN A 140 5.71 26.57 -8.19
C ASN A 140 5.82 25.53 -9.32
N PRO A 141 6.19 25.95 -10.55
CA PRO A 141 6.43 25.00 -11.64
C PRO A 141 7.55 24.03 -11.26
N LEU A 142 7.35 22.75 -11.55
CA LEU A 142 8.33 21.70 -11.26
C LEU A 142 9.48 21.79 -12.27
N LEU A 143 10.63 22.29 -11.83
CA LEU A 143 11.83 22.48 -12.67
C LEU A 143 12.72 21.22 -12.67
N LEU A 144 12.11 20.05 -12.85
CA LEU A 144 12.78 18.75 -12.90
C LEU A 144 12.45 18.03 -14.21
N ASP A 145 13.44 17.36 -14.80
CA ASP A 145 13.25 16.40 -15.88
C ASP A 145 12.92 14.98 -15.34
N GLY A 146 12.71 14.00 -16.22
CA GLY A 146 12.26 12.66 -15.82
C GLY A 146 13.19 11.91 -14.87
N GLU A 147 14.51 11.96 -15.09
CA GLU A 147 15.48 11.25 -14.24
C GLU A 147 15.62 11.92 -12.87
N TYR A 148 15.73 13.25 -12.86
CA TYR A 148 15.84 14.01 -11.62
C TYR A 148 14.53 14.02 -10.83
N THR A 149 13.37 14.00 -11.49
CA THR A 149 12.05 13.82 -10.84
C THR A 149 11.99 12.48 -10.14
N THR A 150 12.38 11.40 -10.81
CA THR A 150 12.40 10.05 -10.23
C THR A 150 13.32 9.98 -9.01
N THR A 151 14.51 10.58 -9.12
CA THR A 151 15.49 10.65 -8.03
C THR A 151 14.94 11.42 -6.83
N SER A 152 14.37 12.62 -7.07
CA SER A 152 13.76 13.45 -6.05
C SER A 152 12.63 12.71 -5.33
N TYR A 153 11.68 12.18 -6.09
CA TYR A 153 10.49 11.54 -5.54
C TYR A 153 10.85 10.26 -4.79
N THR A 154 11.81 9.46 -5.28
CA THR A 154 12.31 8.28 -4.56
C THR A 154 12.83 8.63 -3.16
N ARG A 155 13.55 9.76 -3.03
CA ARG A 155 14.06 10.23 -1.74
C ARG A 155 12.93 10.68 -0.81
N ILE A 156 11.94 11.41 -1.35
CA ILE A 156 10.76 11.84 -0.59
C ILE A 156 9.94 10.61 -0.15
N PHE A 157 9.70 9.65 -1.04
CA PHE A 157 9.02 8.38 -0.72
C PHE A 157 9.72 7.60 0.39
N ARG A 158 11.05 7.53 0.37
CA ARG A 158 11.81 6.85 1.42
C ARG A 158 11.54 7.49 2.79
N TYR A 159 11.50 8.82 2.87
CA TYR A 159 11.16 9.51 4.10
C TYR A 159 9.71 9.23 4.54
N CYS A 160 8.76 9.32 3.61
CA CYS A 160 7.35 9.00 3.83
C CYS A 160 7.15 7.56 4.36
N ARG A 161 7.86 6.57 3.80
CA ARG A 161 7.84 5.18 4.30
C ARG A 161 8.40 5.06 5.71
N VAL A 162 9.50 5.74 6.03
CA VAL A 162 10.04 5.73 7.40
C VAL A 162 9.00 6.30 8.39
N LEU A 163 8.31 7.37 8.01
CA LEU A 163 7.26 7.98 8.82
C LEU A 163 6.09 7.02 9.04
N GLU A 164 5.65 6.30 8.00
CA GLU A 164 4.62 5.26 8.08
C GLU A 164 5.04 4.08 8.96
N GLU A 165 6.26 3.57 8.80
CA GLU A 165 6.77 2.45 9.60
C GLU A 165 6.87 2.80 11.08
N GLN A 166 7.31 4.02 11.41
CA GLN A 166 7.30 4.50 12.78
C GLN A 166 5.89 4.55 13.37
N LEU A 167 4.90 4.99 12.58
CA LEU A 167 3.49 4.96 12.98
C LEU A 167 3.01 3.53 13.25
N LYS A 168 3.35 2.56 12.38
CA LYS A 168 3.00 1.14 12.56
C LYS A 168 3.63 0.56 13.83
N ILE A 169 4.92 0.83 14.07
CA ILE A 169 5.64 0.39 15.27
C ILE A 169 4.98 0.96 16.53
N SER A 170 4.69 2.27 16.57
CA SER A 170 4.02 2.89 17.73
C SER A 170 2.61 2.33 17.92
N THR A 171 1.89 2.03 16.84
CA THR A 171 0.58 1.37 16.91
C THR A 171 0.66 -0.05 17.50
N ALA A 172 1.64 -0.85 17.07
CA ALA A 172 1.87 -2.19 17.60
C ALA A 172 2.17 -2.16 19.10
N LYS A 173 3.09 -1.29 19.55
CA LYS A 173 3.40 -1.09 20.98
C LYS A 173 2.15 -0.77 21.82
N ILE A 174 1.26 0.09 21.31
CA ILE A 174 0.02 0.44 22.03
C ILE A 174 -0.91 -0.77 22.16
N ARG A 175 -1.01 -1.60 21.12
CA ARG A 175 -1.79 -2.85 21.12
C ARG A 175 -1.24 -3.88 22.10
N GLU A 176 0.08 -3.93 22.25
CA GLU A 176 0.79 -4.76 23.24
C GLU A 176 0.68 -4.22 24.68
N GLY A 177 0.00 -3.09 24.88
CA GLY A 177 -0.25 -2.54 26.20
C GLY A 177 0.68 -1.42 26.63
N ALA A 178 1.64 -0.98 25.80
CA ALA A 178 2.55 0.10 26.13
C ALA A 178 1.83 1.41 26.52
N ALA A 179 2.52 2.25 27.28
CA ALA A 179 2.00 3.54 27.71
C ALA A 179 1.63 4.41 26.51
N PHE A 180 0.44 5.03 26.58
CA PHE A 180 -0.05 5.90 25.53
C PHE A 180 0.57 7.30 25.68
N ASN A 181 1.40 7.71 24.72
CA ASN A 181 2.01 9.05 24.68
C ASN A 181 1.41 9.90 23.55
N LYS A 182 0.43 10.75 23.89
CA LYS A 182 -0.25 11.62 22.92
C LYS A 182 0.70 12.55 22.16
N LYS A 183 1.75 13.06 22.81
CA LYS A 183 2.71 13.99 22.19
C LYS A 183 3.50 13.30 21.08
N GLU A 184 3.97 12.08 21.35
CA GLU A 184 4.66 11.25 20.36
C GLU A 184 3.74 10.89 19.19
N LEU A 185 2.50 10.46 19.45
CA LEU A 185 1.56 10.08 18.40
C LEU A 185 1.07 11.27 17.57
N SER A 186 0.99 12.46 18.18
CA SER A 186 0.70 13.70 17.46
C SER A 186 1.81 14.08 16.47
N ALA A 187 3.01 13.48 16.58
CA ALA A 187 4.03 13.62 15.56
C ALA A 187 3.56 13.05 14.21
N PHE A 188 2.81 11.94 14.24
CA PHE A 188 2.30 11.22 13.07
C PHE A 188 0.84 11.58 12.71
N ALA A 189 0.04 11.98 13.70
CA ALA A 189 -1.37 12.32 13.51
C ALA A 189 -1.65 13.80 13.84
N SER A 190 -1.02 14.73 13.12
CA SER A 190 -1.33 16.16 13.20
C SER A 190 -2.01 16.69 11.94
N GLY A 191 -2.89 17.68 12.12
CA GLY A 191 -3.55 18.36 10.99
C GLY A 191 -2.56 19.03 10.04
N VAL A 192 -1.46 19.57 10.57
CA VAL A 192 -0.39 20.17 9.77
C VAL A 192 0.25 19.14 8.85
N LEU A 193 0.60 17.95 9.38
CA LEU A 193 1.19 16.89 8.58
C LEU A 193 0.22 16.40 7.50
N VAL A 194 -1.05 16.16 7.83
CA VAL A 194 -2.07 15.78 6.84
C VAL A 194 -2.19 16.81 5.72
N ALA A 195 -2.19 18.10 6.07
CA ALA A 195 -2.22 19.18 5.08
C ALA A 195 -0.97 19.17 4.19
N GLN A 196 0.22 18.90 4.75
CA GLN A 196 1.47 18.77 3.97
C GLN A 196 1.45 17.56 3.04
N LEU A 197 0.98 16.40 3.53
CA LEU A 197 0.86 15.19 2.70
C LEU A 197 -0.12 15.44 1.53
N ASN A 198 -1.16 16.25 1.73
CA ASN A 198 -2.07 16.64 0.65
C ASN A 198 -1.42 17.54 -0.40
N GLN A 199 -0.36 18.28 -0.06
CA GLN A 199 0.41 19.06 -1.05
C GLN A 199 1.31 18.18 -1.92
N LEU A 200 1.56 16.92 -1.52
CA LEU A 200 2.38 16.02 -2.33
C LEU A 200 1.66 15.66 -3.65
N PRO A 201 2.43 15.44 -4.73
CA PRO A 201 1.93 15.06 -6.05
C PRO A 201 1.06 13.80 -6.05
N SER A 202 0.33 13.60 -7.15
CA SER A 202 -0.60 12.47 -7.34
C SER A 202 0.08 11.10 -7.23
N GLU A 203 1.36 11.03 -7.53
CA GLU A 203 2.25 9.89 -7.44
C GLU A 203 2.26 9.33 -6.00
N PHE A 204 2.11 10.20 -5.00
CA PHE A 204 2.04 9.84 -3.58
C PHE A 204 0.63 9.43 -3.13
N HIS A 205 -0.38 9.40 -4.00
CA HIS A 205 -1.77 9.06 -3.64
C HIS A 205 -1.94 7.64 -3.11
N GLU A 206 -1.24 6.69 -3.73
CA GLU A 206 -1.20 5.30 -3.28
C GLU A 206 -0.65 5.21 -1.86
N TRP A 207 0.56 5.74 -1.64
CA TRP A 207 1.18 5.74 -0.32
C TRP A 207 0.35 6.51 0.72
N ARG A 208 -0.28 7.64 0.36
CA ARG A 208 -1.19 8.37 1.26
C ARG A 208 -2.36 7.49 1.72
N SER A 209 -2.84 6.61 0.86
CA SER A 209 -3.91 5.67 1.18
C SER A 209 -3.43 4.62 2.20
N ASP A 210 -2.25 4.05 2.01
CA ASP A 210 -1.63 3.11 2.96
C ASP A 210 -1.35 3.78 4.31
N TYR A 211 -0.87 5.03 4.28
CA TYR A 211 -0.72 5.86 5.46
C TYR A 211 -2.07 6.10 6.17
N GLY A 212 -3.13 6.37 5.41
CA GLY A 212 -4.50 6.50 5.91
C GLY A 212 -4.98 5.24 6.64
N ILE A 213 -4.76 4.05 6.09
CA ILE A 213 -5.05 2.76 6.75
C ILE A 213 -4.25 2.62 8.05
N SER A 214 -2.97 2.99 8.04
CA SER A 214 -2.13 2.99 9.24
C SER A 214 -2.68 3.96 10.31
N MET A 215 -3.22 5.12 9.92
CA MET A 215 -3.90 6.04 10.84
C MET A 215 -5.23 5.47 11.38
N ILE A 216 -6.02 4.75 10.59
CA ILE A 216 -7.22 4.04 11.07
C ILE A 216 -6.81 3.03 12.15
N ASN A 217 -5.76 2.26 11.88
CA ASN A 217 -5.23 1.27 12.82
C ASN A 217 -4.73 1.90 14.12
N LEU A 218 -4.09 3.07 14.06
CA LEU A 218 -3.72 3.86 15.22
C LEU A 218 -4.97 4.28 16.01
N ALA A 219 -5.97 4.85 15.35
CA ALA A 219 -7.20 5.29 16.00
C ALA A 219 -7.88 4.14 16.77
N LEU A 220 -7.94 2.95 16.15
CA LEU A 220 -8.47 1.72 16.76
C LEU A 220 -7.59 1.18 17.90
N ALA A 221 -6.27 1.39 17.87
CA ALA A 221 -5.40 1.03 18.99
C ALA A 221 -5.60 1.99 20.18
N THR A 222 -5.89 3.26 19.92
CA THR A 222 -5.92 4.30 20.95
C THR A 222 -7.31 4.54 21.56
N TYR A 223 -8.41 4.26 20.84
CA TYR A 223 -9.75 4.69 21.28
C TYR A 223 -10.18 4.15 22.65
N ARG A 224 -9.70 2.95 23.04
CA ARG A 224 -10.02 2.35 24.35
C ARG A 224 -9.38 3.14 25.50
N LYS A 225 -8.19 3.68 25.27
CA LYS A 225 -7.42 4.45 26.27
C LYS A 225 -7.81 5.93 26.24
N ASP A 226 -7.92 6.50 25.04
CA ASP A 226 -8.33 7.90 24.81
C ASP A 226 -9.24 7.97 23.57
N PHE A 227 -10.55 7.95 23.82
CA PHE A 227 -11.56 8.04 22.77
C PHE A 227 -11.45 9.34 21.98
N ALA A 228 -11.17 10.47 22.65
CA ALA A 228 -11.12 11.78 22.01
C ALA A 228 -9.96 11.86 21.03
N PHE A 229 -8.79 11.33 21.42
CA PHE A 229 -7.65 11.23 20.52
C PHE A 229 -7.93 10.31 19.33
N GLY A 230 -8.42 9.09 19.58
CA GLY A 230 -8.76 8.15 18.50
C GLY A 230 -9.75 8.74 17.49
N MET A 231 -10.79 9.42 17.97
CA MET A 231 -11.76 10.11 17.10
C MET A 231 -11.14 11.29 16.35
N SER A 232 -10.21 12.04 16.97
CA SER A 232 -9.51 13.12 16.27
C SER A 232 -8.65 12.58 15.13
N VAL A 233 -8.02 11.40 15.29
CA VAL A 233 -7.26 10.74 14.22
C VAL A 233 -8.18 10.34 13.06
N ILE A 234 -9.36 9.76 13.34
CA ILE A 234 -10.38 9.45 12.32
C ILE A 234 -10.82 10.70 11.54
N GLN A 235 -11.03 11.83 12.24
CA GLN A 235 -11.39 13.10 11.59
C GLN A 235 -10.25 13.67 10.73
N LEU A 236 -9.00 13.39 11.07
CA LEU A 236 -7.86 13.77 10.24
C LEU A 236 -7.82 12.97 8.94
N ILE A 237 -8.21 11.70 8.97
CA ILE A 237 -8.25 10.83 7.78
C ILE A 237 -9.32 11.31 6.79
N GLU A 238 -10.43 11.88 7.27
CA GLU A 238 -11.45 12.53 6.41
C GLU A 238 -10.88 13.72 5.62
N LYS A 239 -9.81 14.35 6.13
CA LYS A 239 -9.12 15.46 5.48
C LYS A 239 -7.95 15.00 4.61
N LEU A 240 -7.47 13.77 4.79
CA LEU A 240 -6.37 13.22 4.00
C LEU A 240 -6.89 12.81 2.62
N THR A 241 -6.23 13.26 1.56
CA THR A 241 -6.55 12.87 0.19
C THR A 241 -6.09 11.44 -0.06
N THR A 242 -7.04 10.51 -0.04
CA THR A 242 -6.81 9.07 -0.19
C THR A 242 -7.77 8.46 -1.22
N THR A 243 -7.65 7.16 -1.48
CA THR A 243 -8.61 6.41 -2.29
C THR A 243 -9.99 6.36 -1.63
N ARG A 244 -11.02 6.13 -2.45
CA ARG A 244 -12.42 5.98 -1.99
C ARG A 244 -12.56 4.84 -0.97
N TYR A 245 -11.81 3.75 -1.14
CA TYR A 245 -11.77 2.63 -0.21
C TYR A 245 -11.42 3.08 1.22
N VAL A 246 -10.31 3.82 1.37
CA VAL A 246 -9.86 4.31 2.69
C VAL A 246 -10.89 5.25 3.31
N GLN A 247 -11.53 6.11 2.51
CA GLN A 247 -12.58 7.00 3.00
C GLN A 247 -13.83 6.23 3.48
N ASN A 248 -14.25 5.20 2.73
CA ASN A 248 -15.37 4.33 3.13
C ASN A 248 -15.05 3.56 4.41
N GLU A 249 -13.84 2.97 4.49
CA GLU A 249 -13.42 2.23 5.68
C GLU A 249 -13.31 3.17 6.89
N ASN A 250 -12.79 4.38 6.71
CA ASN A 250 -12.77 5.40 7.75
C ASN A 250 -14.18 5.75 8.25
N HIS A 251 -15.14 5.92 7.33
CA HIS A 251 -16.54 6.17 7.69
C HIS A 251 -17.14 5.02 8.50
N LYS A 252 -16.98 3.77 8.02
CA LYS A 252 -17.43 2.56 8.73
C LYS A 252 -16.84 2.48 10.14
N ARG A 253 -15.53 2.73 10.29
CA ARG A 253 -14.86 2.71 11.61
C ARG A 253 -15.31 3.87 12.50
N LYS A 254 -15.57 5.05 11.95
CA LYS A 254 -16.14 6.19 12.67
C LYS A 254 -17.49 5.85 13.28
N GLU A 255 -18.38 5.23 12.51
CA GLU A 255 -19.70 4.81 12.99
C GLU A 255 -19.60 3.78 14.12
N ILE A 256 -18.75 2.75 13.95
CA ILE A 256 -18.52 1.72 14.97
C ILE A 256 -18.03 2.36 16.28
N LEU A 257 -17.05 3.27 16.21
CA LEU A 257 -16.53 3.96 17.39
C LEU A 257 -17.59 4.83 18.06
N GLN A 258 -18.41 5.55 17.28
CA GLN A 258 -19.50 6.35 17.82
C GLN A 258 -20.59 5.50 18.48
N ALA A 259 -20.96 4.36 17.87
CA ALA A 259 -21.91 3.42 18.44
C ALA A 259 -21.41 2.87 19.78
N HIS A 260 -20.13 2.47 19.85
CA HIS A 260 -19.52 1.98 21.08
C HIS A 260 -19.52 3.05 22.19
N ARG A 261 -19.28 4.33 21.85
CA ARG A 261 -19.37 5.43 22.81
C ARG A 261 -20.79 5.60 23.35
N ARG A 262 -21.80 5.52 22.48
CA ARG A 262 -23.22 5.62 22.89
C ARG A 262 -23.60 4.48 23.84
N GLU A 263 -23.12 3.27 23.57
CA GLU A 263 -23.34 2.11 24.43
C GLU A 263 -22.66 2.26 25.80
N GLN A 264 -21.41 2.73 25.84
CA GLN A 264 -20.72 3.02 27.11
C GLN A 264 -21.46 4.07 27.94
N HIS A 265 -21.95 5.14 27.31
CA HIS A 265 -22.74 6.16 28.01
C HIS A 265 -24.07 5.60 28.53
N ARG A 266 -24.77 4.77 27.74
CA ARG A 266 -26.02 4.12 28.16
C ARG A 266 -25.80 3.17 29.35
N ASN A 267 -24.71 2.41 29.34
CA ASN A 267 -24.37 1.52 30.46
C ASN A 267 -24.01 2.31 31.72
N ARG A 268 -23.27 3.42 31.59
CA ARG A 268 -22.98 4.31 32.71
C ARG A 268 -24.24 4.98 33.26
N SER A 269 -25.17 5.42 32.42
CA SER A 269 -26.43 6.01 32.88
C SER A 269 -27.30 4.99 33.60
N LEU A 270 -27.35 3.73 33.15
CA LEU A 270 -28.07 2.67 33.85
C LEU A 270 -27.46 2.36 35.22
N ILE A 271 -26.13 2.27 35.31
CA ILE A 271 -25.41 2.05 36.59
C ILE A 271 -25.62 3.24 37.53
N GLN A 272 -25.54 4.48 37.04
CA GLN A 272 -25.86 5.66 37.84
C GLN A 272 -27.31 5.64 38.29
N HIS A 273 -28.26 5.27 37.43
CA HIS A 273 -29.67 5.21 37.79
C HIS A 273 -29.95 4.12 38.84
N ILE A 274 -29.22 3.00 38.83
CA ILE A 274 -29.30 1.94 39.85
C ILE A 274 -28.64 2.40 41.16
N LEU A 275 -27.47 3.04 41.10
CA LEU A 275 -26.74 3.52 42.28
C LEU A 275 -27.33 4.79 42.92
N TRP A 276 -28.13 5.58 42.20
CA TRP A 276 -28.81 6.77 42.73
C TRP A 276 -30.21 6.46 43.31
N TYR A 277 -30.80 5.30 42.95
CA TYR A 277 -32.08 4.84 43.50
C TYR A 277 -32.11 4.19 44.90
N PRO A 278 -31.02 3.93 45.66
CA PRO A 278 -31.14 3.37 47.00
C PRO A 278 -31.73 4.35 48.03
N GLY A 279 -31.74 5.67 47.74
CA GLY A 279 -32.22 6.70 48.67
C GLY A 279 -33.75 6.84 48.79
N HIS A 280 -34.53 6.34 47.84
CA HIS A 280 -35.99 6.49 47.85
C HIS A 280 -36.80 5.19 47.96
N TRP A 281 -36.17 4.02 47.77
CA TRP A 281 -36.85 2.73 47.90
C TRP A 281 -36.54 1.97 49.20
N ILE A 282 -35.53 2.39 49.97
CA ILE A 282 -35.35 1.92 51.34
C ILE A 282 -36.02 2.93 52.27
N LYS A 283 -37.37 2.94 52.30
CA LYS A 283 -38.02 3.22 53.59
C LYS A 283 -37.47 2.15 54.54
N PRO A 284 -36.99 2.50 55.74
CA PRO A 284 -36.40 1.52 56.63
C PRO A 284 -37.51 0.56 57.06
N ILE A 285 -37.66 -0.56 56.33
CA ILE A 285 -38.21 -1.77 56.92
C ILE A 285 -37.12 -2.20 57.89
N ARG A 286 -37.13 -1.64 59.09
CA ARG A 286 -36.41 -2.19 60.24
C ARG A 286 -37.14 -3.48 60.57
N PRO A 287 -36.63 -4.66 60.21
CA PRO A 287 -37.27 -5.85 60.70
C PRO A 287 -36.97 -5.88 62.22
N ARG A 288 -38.01 -6.03 63.05
CA ARG A 288 -37.97 -5.91 64.52
C ARG A 288 -36.99 -6.86 65.26
N TRP A 289 -36.31 -7.73 64.53
CA TRP A 289 -35.44 -8.80 65.04
C TRP A 289 -33.92 -8.54 64.92
N LEU A 290 -33.46 -7.41 64.36
CA LEU A 290 -32.02 -7.07 64.38
C LEU A 290 -31.71 -6.10 65.53
N SER A 291 -31.04 -6.62 66.56
CA SER A 291 -30.42 -5.85 67.64
C SER A 291 -29.29 -4.96 67.11
N GLU A 292 -29.03 -3.87 67.83
CA GLU A 292 -28.22 -2.70 67.43
C GLU A 292 -26.74 -2.98 67.10
N GLU A 293 -26.23 -4.19 67.29
CA GLU A 293 -24.79 -4.47 67.15
C GLU A 293 -24.38 -5.15 65.81
N GLY A 294 -25.34 -5.57 64.96
CA GLY A 294 -25.02 -6.39 63.76
C GLY A 294 -25.27 -5.75 62.39
N ALA A 295 -26.01 -4.65 62.30
CA ALA A 295 -26.57 -4.18 61.03
C ALA A 295 -25.57 -3.48 60.08
N GLY A 296 -24.47 -2.94 60.61
CA GLY A 296 -23.46 -2.25 59.80
C GLY A 296 -22.66 -3.19 58.89
N GLY A 297 -22.40 -4.42 59.34
CA GLY A 297 -21.52 -5.36 58.62
C GLY A 297 -22.14 -5.93 57.33
N ILE A 298 -23.46 -6.14 57.30
CA ILE A 298 -24.13 -6.78 56.16
C ILE A 298 -24.25 -5.81 54.96
N MET A 299 -24.54 -4.53 55.22
CA MET A 299 -24.60 -3.53 54.14
C MET A 299 -23.22 -3.24 53.55
N ILE A 300 -22.18 -3.17 54.38
CA ILE A 300 -20.80 -3.04 53.90
C ILE A 300 -20.39 -4.28 53.10
N GLY A 301 -20.77 -5.48 53.55
CA GLY A 301 -20.53 -6.73 52.83
C GLY A 301 -21.17 -6.76 51.44
N ILE A 302 -22.42 -6.31 51.29
CA ILE A 302 -23.12 -6.27 49.99
C ILE A 302 -22.49 -5.22 49.05
N VAL A 303 -22.13 -4.05 49.57
CA VAL A 303 -21.46 -3.00 48.77
C VAL A 303 -20.06 -3.46 48.33
N ILE A 304 -19.29 -4.11 49.21
CA ILE A 304 -17.99 -4.69 48.86
C ILE A 304 -18.14 -5.85 47.87
N LEU A 305 -19.16 -6.70 48.00
CA LEU A 305 -19.41 -7.80 47.07
C LEU A 305 -19.81 -7.29 45.68
N ILE A 306 -20.63 -6.25 45.59
CA ILE A 306 -20.98 -5.58 44.33
C ILE A 306 -19.74 -4.92 43.73
N PHE A 307 -18.93 -4.24 44.54
CA PHE A 307 -17.68 -3.61 44.07
C PHE A 307 -16.67 -4.65 43.60
N TYR A 308 -16.55 -5.79 44.30
CA TYR A 308 -15.69 -6.91 43.93
C TYR A 308 -16.19 -7.62 42.66
N MET A 309 -17.50 -7.82 42.49
CA MET A 309 -18.08 -8.35 41.24
C MET A 309 -17.95 -7.38 40.06
N MET A 310 -17.87 -6.06 40.31
CA MET A 310 -17.64 -5.06 39.27
C MET A 310 -16.15 -4.89 38.90
N ASN A 311 -15.22 -5.12 39.84
CA ASN A 311 -13.78 -5.03 39.58
C ASN A 311 -13.15 -6.36 39.10
N ASN A 312 -13.71 -7.50 39.50
CA ASN A 312 -13.28 -8.85 39.08
C ASN A 312 -14.27 -9.52 38.12
N GLY A 313 -15.31 -8.82 37.70
CA GLY A 313 -16.06 -9.20 36.52
C GLY A 313 -15.16 -9.01 35.32
N ASP A 314 -14.34 -10.01 35.01
CA ASP A 314 -13.75 -10.19 33.69
C ASP A 314 -14.87 -9.84 32.72
N ALA A 315 -14.73 -8.70 32.04
CA ALA A 315 -15.58 -8.36 30.92
C ALA A 315 -15.41 -9.54 29.99
N LYS A 316 -16.34 -10.50 30.06
CA LYS A 316 -16.36 -11.66 29.18
C LYS A 316 -16.29 -11.03 27.81
N ASN A 317 -15.11 -11.12 27.20
CA ASN A 317 -14.91 -10.71 25.83
C ASN A 317 -16.12 -11.30 25.10
N PRO A 318 -16.94 -10.48 24.40
CA PRO A 318 -18.00 -11.06 23.59
C PRO A 318 -17.30 -12.14 22.79
N ALA A 319 -17.69 -13.40 23.02
CA ALA A 319 -17.08 -14.53 22.35
C ALA A 319 -17.06 -14.14 20.87
N PRO A 320 -15.89 -14.12 20.20
CA PRO A 320 -15.83 -13.69 18.82
C PRO A 320 -16.94 -14.45 18.12
N LYS A 321 -17.93 -13.72 17.59
CA LYS A 321 -18.99 -14.35 16.81
C LYS A 321 -18.23 -15.20 15.81
N LYS A 322 -18.40 -16.52 15.85
CA LYS A 322 -17.95 -17.37 14.75
C LYS A 322 -18.55 -16.69 13.53
N ASN A 323 -17.71 -16.05 12.72
CA ASN A 323 -18.13 -15.56 11.43
C ASN A 323 -18.72 -16.80 10.78
N THR A 324 -20.03 -16.78 10.52
CA THR A 324 -20.64 -17.76 9.63
C THR A 324 -19.94 -17.53 8.31
N GLN A 325 -18.87 -18.30 8.10
CA GLN A 325 -18.03 -18.24 6.92
C GLN A 325 -18.96 -18.45 5.74
N THR A 326 -19.21 -17.38 5.02
CA THR A 326 -20.04 -17.42 3.82
C THR A 326 -19.23 -18.20 2.81
N ASP A 327 -19.62 -19.44 2.53
CA ASP A 327 -19.05 -20.20 1.41
C ASP A 327 -19.39 -19.46 0.11
N HIS A 328 -18.43 -18.64 -0.35
CA HIS A 328 -18.53 -17.82 -1.55
C HIS A 328 -18.76 -18.66 -2.81
N PHE A 329 -18.50 -19.97 -2.76
CA PHE A 329 -18.54 -20.88 -3.88
C PHE A 329 -19.60 -21.98 -3.75
N ALA A 330 -20.41 -21.98 -2.69
CA ALA A 330 -21.48 -22.97 -2.47
C ALA A 330 -22.42 -23.11 -3.68
N ASN A 331 -22.72 -21.98 -4.33
CA ASN A 331 -23.62 -21.89 -5.49
C ASN A 331 -22.88 -21.53 -6.80
N ALA A 332 -21.54 -21.58 -6.80
CA ALA A 332 -20.77 -21.31 -8.01
C ALA A 332 -20.98 -22.42 -9.05
N ARG A 333 -20.98 -22.06 -10.33
CA ARG A 333 -21.07 -23.04 -11.43
C ARG A 333 -19.86 -23.99 -11.43
N THR A 334 -18.73 -23.50 -10.93
CA THR A 334 -17.48 -24.25 -10.77
C THR A 334 -17.46 -25.15 -9.53
N SER A 335 -18.44 -25.05 -8.61
CA SER A 335 -18.41 -25.71 -7.30
C SER A 335 -18.31 -27.23 -7.39
N ASP A 336 -19.26 -27.90 -8.07
CA ASP A 336 -19.26 -29.35 -8.16
C ASP A 336 -18.06 -29.90 -8.95
N PRO A 337 -17.69 -29.33 -10.11
CA PRO A 337 -16.51 -29.78 -10.84
C PRO A 337 -15.22 -29.58 -10.07
N MET A 338 -15.11 -28.50 -9.28
CA MET A 338 -13.96 -28.28 -8.42
C MET A 338 -13.89 -29.30 -7.28
N LYS A 339 -15.02 -29.60 -6.61
CA LYS A 339 -15.10 -30.66 -5.60
C LYS A 339 -14.68 -32.01 -6.17
N TYR A 340 -15.15 -32.34 -7.38
CA TYR A 340 -14.74 -33.55 -8.09
C TYR A 340 -13.24 -33.55 -8.40
N LEU A 341 -12.69 -32.47 -8.95
CA LEU A 341 -11.26 -32.35 -9.26
C LEU A 341 -10.43 -32.55 -7.99
N LEU A 342 -10.68 -31.78 -6.94
CA LEU A 342 -9.98 -31.88 -5.66
C LEU A 342 -10.08 -33.28 -5.05
N TYR A 343 -11.24 -33.92 -5.12
CA TYR A 343 -11.42 -35.31 -4.67
C TYR A 343 -10.54 -36.29 -5.47
N THR A 344 -10.53 -36.18 -6.80
CA THR A 344 -9.71 -37.06 -7.65
C THR A 344 -8.22 -36.85 -7.44
N LEU A 345 -7.76 -35.61 -7.24
CA LEU A 345 -6.35 -35.32 -6.95
C LEU A 345 -5.88 -35.94 -5.62
N LYS A 346 -6.77 -36.02 -4.63
CA LYS A 346 -6.49 -36.69 -3.34
C LYS A 346 -6.42 -38.21 -3.45
N MET A 347 -7.37 -38.82 -4.17
CA MET A 347 -7.48 -40.28 -4.24
C MET A 347 -6.43 -40.96 -5.12
N THR A 348 -5.71 -40.21 -5.95
CA THR A 348 -4.86 -40.77 -7.01
C THR A 348 -3.38 -40.91 -6.59
N THR A 349 -3.04 -40.56 -5.35
CA THR A 349 -1.70 -40.72 -4.75
C THR A 349 -1.52 -42.16 -4.26
N GLY A 350 -0.60 -42.93 -4.85
CA GLY A 350 -0.26 -44.27 -4.33
C GLY A 350 0.00 -45.38 -5.35
N ASP A 351 -0.31 -45.18 -6.63
CA ASP A 351 0.07 -46.14 -7.67
C ASP A 351 1.48 -45.85 -8.18
N THR A 352 2.44 -46.69 -7.78
CA THR A 352 3.89 -46.55 -8.01
C THR A 352 4.37 -47.17 -9.33
N SER A 353 3.45 -47.60 -10.19
CA SER A 353 3.83 -48.18 -11.48
C SER A 353 4.45 -47.13 -12.41
N GLN A 354 5.79 -47.02 -12.36
CA GLN A 354 6.60 -46.11 -13.17
C GLN A 354 6.47 -46.45 -14.66
N LYS A 355 5.44 -45.93 -15.32
CA LYS A 355 5.39 -45.86 -16.78
C LYS A 355 6.35 -44.77 -17.27
N LYS A 356 6.89 -44.99 -18.46
CA LYS A 356 7.79 -44.06 -19.17
C LYS A 356 7.11 -42.69 -19.24
N MET A 357 7.70 -41.70 -18.57
CA MET A 357 7.14 -40.35 -18.46
C MET A 357 7.01 -39.70 -19.84
N ASN A 358 5.80 -39.27 -20.16
CA ASN A 358 5.55 -38.30 -21.23
C ASN A 358 6.21 -36.95 -20.88
N SER A 359 6.30 -36.04 -21.86
CA SER A 359 6.84 -34.69 -21.68
C SER A 359 6.23 -33.99 -20.46
N GLN A 360 7.08 -33.50 -19.56
CA GLN A 360 6.65 -32.69 -18.42
C GLN A 360 6.08 -31.33 -18.91
N PRO A 361 5.01 -30.80 -18.29
CA PRO A 361 4.53 -29.46 -18.55
C PRO A 361 5.58 -28.42 -18.19
N ARG A 362 5.51 -27.25 -18.83
CA ARG A 362 6.33 -26.08 -18.56
C ARG A 362 5.62 -25.15 -17.60
N THR A 363 6.37 -24.24 -16.98
CA THR A 363 5.76 -23.15 -16.20
C THR A 363 4.80 -22.35 -17.06
N GLY A 364 3.58 -22.15 -16.58
CA GLY A 364 2.53 -21.46 -17.32
C GLY A 364 1.53 -22.38 -18.04
N ASP A 365 1.82 -23.68 -18.17
CA ASP A 365 0.90 -24.61 -18.84
C ASP A 365 -0.38 -24.81 -18.00
N ASP A 366 -1.53 -24.61 -18.64
CA ASP A 366 -2.85 -24.86 -18.03
C ASP A 366 -3.26 -26.32 -18.22
N VAL A 367 -2.95 -27.15 -17.21
CA VAL A 367 -3.07 -28.61 -17.27
C VAL A 367 -4.50 -29.13 -17.07
N TYR A 368 -5.36 -28.39 -16.38
CA TYR A 368 -6.75 -28.79 -16.09
C TYR A 368 -7.80 -27.86 -16.70
N GLY A 369 -7.48 -26.58 -16.91
CA GLY A 369 -8.43 -25.53 -17.29
C GLY A 369 -9.21 -25.81 -18.58
N PRO A 370 -8.57 -26.19 -19.71
CA PRO A 370 -9.29 -26.39 -20.96
C PRO A 370 -10.38 -27.47 -20.87
N ALA A 371 -10.05 -28.65 -20.33
CA ALA A 371 -10.98 -29.76 -20.17
C ALA A 371 -12.06 -29.47 -19.12
N PHE A 372 -11.69 -28.81 -18.02
CA PHE A 372 -12.61 -28.38 -16.98
C PHE A 372 -13.66 -27.41 -17.55
N MET A 373 -13.22 -26.37 -18.24
CA MET A 373 -14.11 -25.36 -18.82
C MET A 373 -14.96 -25.92 -19.97
N GLU A 374 -14.43 -26.86 -20.76
CA GLU A 374 -15.22 -27.57 -21.76
C GLU A 374 -16.36 -28.38 -21.13
N SER A 375 -16.09 -29.07 -20.03
CA SER A 375 -17.11 -29.83 -19.31
C SER A 375 -18.23 -28.95 -18.76
N LEU A 376 -17.87 -27.77 -18.23
CA LEU A 376 -18.82 -26.77 -17.78
C LEU A 376 -19.72 -26.31 -18.91
N ARG A 377 -19.17 -26.08 -20.12
CA ARG A 377 -19.96 -25.70 -21.29
C ARG A 377 -20.93 -26.82 -21.71
N LYS A 378 -20.50 -28.08 -21.64
CA LYS A 378 -21.30 -29.25 -22.04
C LYS A 378 -22.37 -29.66 -21.04
N SER A 379 -22.22 -29.35 -19.75
CA SER A 379 -23.16 -29.80 -18.72
C SER A 379 -24.57 -29.25 -18.90
N GLY A 380 -24.73 -28.16 -19.66
CA GLY A 380 -26.03 -27.55 -19.95
C GLY A 380 -26.78 -27.09 -18.70
N VAL A 381 -26.16 -27.14 -17.52
CA VAL A 381 -26.76 -26.72 -16.25
C VAL A 381 -27.07 -25.24 -16.37
N PRO A 382 -28.35 -24.84 -16.45
CA PRO A 382 -28.71 -23.44 -16.56
C PRO A 382 -28.26 -22.74 -15.29
N TYR A 383 -27.41 -21.74 -15.44
CA TYR A 383 -26.97 -20.92 -14.33
C TYR A 383 -28.20 -20.21 -13.75
N LYS A 384 -28.66 -20.68 -12.58
CA LYS A 384 -29.62 -19.94 -11.76
C LYS A 384 -28.86 -18.74 -11.19
N VAL A 385 -28.72 -17.69 -12.00
CA VAL A 385 -28.26 -16.39 -11.50
C VAL A 385 -29.22 -16.04 -10.38
N ASP A 386 -28.75 -15.97 -9.14
CA ASP A 386 -29.49 -15.28 -8.11
C ASP A 386 -29.41 -13.78 -8.45
N SER A 387 -30.24 -13.36 -9.41
CA SER A 387 -30.18 -12.03 -10.04
C SER A 387 -30.47 -10.90 -9.06
N SER A 388 -30.86 -11.25 -7.84
CA SER A 388 -31.13 -10.33 -6.74
C SER A 388 -29.86 -9.73 -6.12
N ARG A 389 -28.69 -10.38 -6.22
CA ARG A 389 -27.53 -9.99 -5.39
C ARG A 389 -26.43 -9.17 -6.06
N ASN A 390 -26.13 -9.37 -7.34
CA ASN A 390 -24.93 -8.76 -7.97
C ASN A 390 -25.16 -8.00 -9.29
N LYS A 391 -26.34 -8.11 -9.92
CA LYS A 391 -26.56 -7.50 -11.24
C LYS A 391 -26.85 -6.00 -11.22
N ALA A 392 -27.32 -5.45 -10.10
CA ALA A 392 -27.61 -4.02 -10.00
C ALA A 392 -26.31 -3.19 -9.78
N GLU A 393 -25.40 -3.65 -8.92
CA GLU A 393 -24.18 -2.89 -8.60
C GLU A 393 -23.13 -2.88 -9.72
N VAL A 394 -22.92 -4.00 -10.41
CA VAL A 394 -21.83 -4.08 -11.41
C VAL A 394 -22.20 -3.47 -12.76
N ARG A 395 -23.48 -3.54 -13.18
CA ARG A 395 -23.92 -2.95 -14.46
C ARG A 395 -24.02 -1.42 -14.45
N GLU A 396 -24.17 -0.82 -13.28
CA GLU A 396 -24.23 0.64 -13.14
C GLU A 396 -22.83 1.27 -13.06
N LEU A 397 -21.83 0.50 -12.60
CA LEU A 397 -20.45 0.96 -12.41
C LEU A 397 -19.53 0.76 -13.62
N VAL A 398 -19.81 -0.22 -14.47
CA VAL A 398 -19.01 -0.53 -15.66
C VAL A 398 -19.96 -0.55 -16.86
N GLY A 399 -20.02 0.57 -17.58
CA GLY A 399 -20.91 0.71 -18.73
C GLY A 399 -20.71 -0.40 -19.78
N PRO A 400 -21.74 -0.75 -20.55
CA PRO A 400 -21.72 -1.88 -21.50
C PRO A 400 -20.63 -1.79 -22.58
N GLU A 401 -19.97 -0.65 -22.73
CA GLU A 401 -18.87 -0.44 -23.69
C GLU A 401 -17.47 -0.78 -23.14
N ALA A 402 -17.28 -0.87 -21.81
CA ALA A 402 -15.97 -1.09 -21.20
C ALA A 402 -15.48 -2.55 -21.30
N SER A 403 -16.40 -3.51 -21.43
CA SER A 403 -16.05 -4.95 -21.49
C SER A 403 -15.63 -5.44 -22.89
N ALA A 404 -15.74 -4.60 -23.93
CA ALA A 404 -15.55 -5.02 -25.33
C ALA A 404 -14.34 -4.38 -26.04
N ARG A 405 -13.55 -3.52 -25.39
CA ARG A 405 -12.44 -2.76 -26.01
C ARG A 405 -11.06 -2.95 -25.35
N LEU A 406 -10.73 -4.16 -24.91
CA LEU A 406 -9.42 -4.46 -24.32
C LEU A 406 -8.66 -5.54 -25.09
N VAL A 407 -8.20 -5.23 -26.31
CA VAL A 407 -6.93 -5.77 -26.83
C VAL A 407 -6.30 -4.74 -27.80
N PRO A 408 -5.41 -3.85 -27.32
CA PRO A 408 -4.46 -3.16 -28.20
C PRO A 408 -3.27 -4.08 -28.48
N GLU A 409 -2.97 -4.30 -29.75
CA GLU A 409 -2.08 -5.37 -30.25
C GLU A 409 -0.57 -5.14 -30.05
N HIS A 410 -0.16 -4.05 -29.38
CA HIS A 410 1.26 -3.75 -29.14
C HIS A 410 1.47 -3.06 -27.79
N GLN A 411 1.57 -3.81 -26.69
CA GLN A 411 1.96 -3.27 -25.39
C GLN A 411 2.92 -4.22 -24.65
N SER A 412 3.85 -3.62 -23.91
CA SER A 412 4.93 -4.29 -23.18
C SER A 412 4.42 -5.42 -22.27
N SER A 413 5.28 -6.43 -22.03
CA SER A 413 4.98 -7.59 -21.17
C SER A 413 4.44 -7.23 -19.78
N ALA A 414 4.67 -5.99 -19.30
CA ALA A 414 4.14 -5.48 -18.05
C ALA A 414 2.60 -5.33 -18.02
N VAL A 415 1.93 -5.16 -19.16
CA VAL A 415 0.46 -5.02 -19.22
C VAL A 415 -0.24 -6.37 -19.07
N ALA A 416 0.39 -7.46 -19.51
CA ALA A 416 -0.18 -8.81 -19.48
C ALA A 416 -0.37 -9.39 -18.07
N HIS A 417 0.25 -8.79 -17.06
CA HIS A 417 0.25 -9.27 -15.68
C HIS A 417 -0.54 -8.39 -14.72
N ARG A 418 -1.29 -7.40 -15.23
CA ARG A 418 -2.22 -6.61 -14.43
C ARG A 418 -3.31 -7.53 -13.87
N GLN A 419 -3.79 -7.24 -12.67
CA GLN A 419 -4.91 -7.94 -12.05
C GLN A 419 -4.68 -9.46 -11.91
N SER A 420 -3.48 -9.85 -11.49
CA SER A 420 -3.08 -11.25 -11.37
C SER A 420 -2.52 -11.57 -9.98
N ILE A 421 -2.44 -12.86 -9.64
CA ILE A 421 -1.56 -13.35 -8.58
C ILE A 421 -0.24 -13.74 -9.24
N HIS A 422 0.87 -13.31 -8.65
CA HIS A 422 2.21 -13.78 -9.00
C HIS A 422 2.64 -14.85 -8.00
N LEU A 423 2.56 -16.13 -8.39
CA LEU A 423 2.93 -17.25 -7.53
C LEU A 423 4.40 -17.64 -7.73
N PHE A 424 5.17 -17.65 -6.65
CA PHE A 424 6.55 -18.14 -6.61
C PHE A 424 6.59 -19.53 -5.98
N ASN A 425 7.05 -20.52 -6.73
CA ASN A 425 7.25 -21.87 -6.20
C ASN A 425 8.68 -22.00 -5.65
N ARG A 426 8.86 -21.90 -4.32
CA ARG A 426 10.16 -22.08 -3.66
C ARG A 426 10.48 -23.53 -3.29
N LEU A 427 9.60 -24.46 -3.64
CA LEU A 427 9.78 -25.87 -3.34
C LEU A 427 10.76 -26.52 -4.32
N GLU A 428 11.33 -27.66 -3.91
CA GLU A 428 12.17 -28.51 -4.76
C GLU A 428 11.36 -29.40 -5.72
N VAL A 429 10.02 -29.28 -5.70
CA VAL A 429 9.08 -30.06 -6.49
C VAL A 429 8.10 -29.15 -7.23
N PRO A 430 7.54 -29.58 -8.37
CA PRO A 430 6.56 -28.79 -9.09
C PRO A 430 5.27 -28.59 -8.29
N ALA A 431 4.60 -27.49 -8.58
CA ALA A 431 3.30 -27.14 -8.03
C ALA A 431 2.31 -26.85 -9.16
N ILE A 432 1.03 -27.16 -8.94
CA ILE A 432 -0.07 -26.74 -9.81
C ILE A 432 -0.97 -25.82 -9.01
N ALA A 433 -0.96 -24.55 -9.39
CA ALA A 433 -1.89 -23.55 -8.86
C ALA A 433 -3.23 -23.65 -9.60
N MET A 434 -4.33 -23.57 -8.88
CA MET A 434 -5.68 -23.67 -9.42
C MET A 434 -6.52 -22.52 -8.88
N ILE A 435 -6.99 -21.63 -9.75
CA ILE A 435 -7.86 -20.50 -9.42
C ILE A 435 -9.29 -20.86 -9.80
N GLN A 436 -10.15 -20.95 -8.79
CA GLN A 436 -11.59 -21.06 -8.94
C GLN A 436 -12.22 -19.66 -8.84
N THR A 437 -13.13 -19.37 -9.76
CA THR A 437 -14.04 -18.22 -9.69
C THR A 437 -15.48 -18.74 -9.80
N PRO A 438 -16.52 -17.91 -9.61
CA PRO A 438 -17.91 -18.38 -9.74
C PRO A 438 -18.22 -19.05 -11.09
N ASP A 439 -17.61 -18.55 -12.17
CA ASP A 439 -17.94 -18.92 -13.55
C ASP A 439 -16.78 -19.47 -14.38
N THR A 440 -15.54 -19.29 -13.91
CA THR A 440 -14.32 -19.70 -14.62
C THR A 440 -13.35 -20.43 -13.72
N PHE A 441 -12.47 -21.21 -14.33
CA PHE A 441 -11.43 -21.96 -13.65
C PHE A 441 -10.17 -21.92 -14.51
N TYR A 442 -9.03 -21.71 -13.85
CA TYR A 442 -7.71 -21.71 -14.46
C TYR A 442 -6.78 -22.57 -13.63
N SER A 443 -5.88 -23.30 -14.28
CA SER A 443 -4.75 -23.93 -13.61
C SER A 443 -3.44 -23.51 -14.24
N CYS A 444 -2.35 -23.66 -13.48
CA CYS A 444 -1.02 -23.31 -13.95
C CYS A 444 0.00 -24.23 -13.30
N TYR A 445 0.75 -24.96 -14.13
CA TYR A 445 1.92 -25.72 -13.69
C TYR A 445 3.10 -24.77 -13.44
N ILE A 446 3.84 -24.98 -12.36
CA ILE A 446 4.98 -24.16 -11.95
C ILE A 446 6.14 -25.08 -11.56
N VAL A 447 7.24 -25.04 -12.32
CA VAL A 447 8.43 -25.86 -12.02
C VAL A 447 9.12 -25.39 -10.73
N PRO A 448 9.95 -26.23 -10.08
CA PRO A 448 10.74 -25.82 -8.91
C PRO A 448 11.55 -24.54 -9.15
N GLY A 449 11.48 -23.59 -8.23
CA GLY A 449 12.26 -22.34 -8.27
C GLY A 449 11.75 -21.27 -9.24
N ASP A 450 10.67 -21.52 -9.96
CA ASP A 450 10.10 -20.60 -10.94
C ASP A 450 8.86 -19.87 -10.41
N SER A 451 8.26 -19.02 -11.23
CA SER A 451 7.05 -18.27 -10.89
C SER A 451 6.09 -18.14 -12.07
N ALA A 452 4.81 -17.96 -11.77
CA ALA A 452 3.79 -17.77 -12.79
C ALA A 452 2.75 -16.73 -12.36
N TYR A 453 2.16 -16.07 -13.37
CA TYR A 453 1.04 -15.15 -13.17
C TYR A 453 -0.28 -15.85 -13.47
N LEU A 454 -1.24 -15.75 -12.55
CA LEU A 454 -2.59 -16.29 -12.73
C LEU A 454 -3.61 -15.15 -12.66
N PRO A 455 -4.54 -15.05 -13.63
CA PRO A 455 -5.51 -13.97 -13.65
C PRO A 455 -6.46 -14.05 -12.46
N LEU A 456 -6.80 -12.90 -11.89
CA LEU A 456 -7.86 -12.75 -10.90
C LEU A 456 -9.08 -12.08 -11.49
N GLN A 457 -10.26 -12.62 -11.19
CA GLN A 457 -11.52 -11.96 -11.47
C GLN A 457 -11.88 -10.92 -10.41
N ILE A 458 -12.71 -9.96 -10.81
CA ILE A 458 -13.01 -8.71 -10.09
C ILE A 458 -13.73 -8.93 -8.74
N THR A 459 -14.28 -10.13 -8.46
CA THR A 459 -15.12 -10.37 -7.27
C THR A 459 -14.49 -11.32 -6.26
N ALA A 460 -14.66 -12.63 -6.45
CA ALA A 460 -14.20 -13.66 -5.52
C ALA A 460 -13.39 -14.72 -6.26
N ASN A 461 -12.22 -15.04 -5.73
CA ASN A 461 -11.32 -16.04 -6.29
C ASN A 461 -10.86 -16.98 -5.17
N GLN A 462 -10.76 -18.27 -5.45
CA GLN A 462 -10.23 -19.24 -4.51
C GLN A 462 -9.03 -19.97 -5.14
N LEU A 463 -7.88 -19.82 -4.50
CA LEU A 463 -6.63 -20.47 -4.90
C LEU A 463 -6.46 -21.77 -4.13
N TYR A 464 -6.19 -22.84 -4.87
CA TYR A 464 -5.72 -24.11 -4.38
C TYR A 464 -4.36 -24.43 -5.01
N VAL A 465 -3.53 -25.18 -4.30
CA VAL A 465 -2.23 -25.61 -4.81
C VAL A 465 -2.06 -27.11 -4.60
N TYR A 466 -1.84 -27.83 -5.69
CA TYR A 466 -1.56 -29.27 -5.71
C TYR A 466 -0.07 -29.48 -5.95
N ILE A 467 0.61 -30.20 -5.05
CA ILE A 467 2.07 -30.34 -5.04
C ILE A 467 2.42 -31.81 -5.01
N GLY A 468 3.42 -32.21 -5.80
CA GLY A 468 3.88 -33.59 -5.81
C GLY A 468 5.06 -33.83 -6.73
N GLN A 469 5.47 -35.08 -6.80
CA GLN A 469 6.59 -35.54 -7.62
C GLN A 469 6.08 -36.42 -8.76
N HIS A 470 6.89 -36.52 -9.81
CA HIS A 470 6.67 -37.42 -10.92
C HIS A 470 5.33 -37.21 -11.63
N TRP A 471 5.21 -36.12 -12.38
CA TRP A 471 4.04 -35.85 -13.20
C TRP A 471 3.81 -36.94 -14.26
N ASP A 472 2.60 -37.49 -14.32
CA ASP A 472 2.13 -38.43 -15.34
C ASP A 472 0.91 -37.84 -16.06
N ALA A 473 1.16 -37.26 -17.24
CA ALA A 473 0.12 -36.69 -18.11
C ALA A 473 -0.88 -37.72 -18.64
N GLY A 474 -0.50 -39.01 -18.67
CA GLY A 474 -1.34 -40.09 -19.19
C GLY A 474 -2.26 -40.71 -18.14
N LYS A 475 -2.03 -40.42 -16.85
CA LYS A 475 -2.89 -40.89 -15.76
C LYS A 475 -4.23 -40.15 -15.79
N GLU A 476 -5.32 -40.88 -15.65
CA GLU A 476 -6.68 -40.33 -15.65
C GLU A 476 -7.44 -40.78 -14.40
N ALA A 477 -8.39 -39.96 -13.94
CA ALA A 477 -9.28 -40.34 -12.84
C ALA A 477 -10.09 -41.60 -13.18
N THR A 478 -10.31 -42.47 -12.20
CA THR A 478 -10.98 -43.76 -12.38
C THR A 478 -12.45 -43.62 -12.81
N SER A 479 -13.15 -42.66 -12.21
CA SER A 479 -14.55 -42.35 -12.48
C SER A 479 -14.66 -41.01 -13.20
N SER A 480 -15.56 -40.89 -14.17
CA SER A 480 -15.94 -39.60 -14.75
C SER A 480 -16.92 -38.86 -13.84
N MET A 481 -16.95 -37.53 -13.93
CA MET A 481 -17.93 -36.71 -13.25
C MET A 481 -19.33 -36.89 -13.84
N ALA A 482 -20.29 -37.30 -13.01
CA ALA A 482 -21.69 -37.45 -13.42
C ALA A 482 -22.32 -36.08 -13.76
N GLY A 483 -23.04 -35.99 -14.89
CA GLY A 483 -23.75 -34.77 -15.31
C GLY A 483 -22.91 -33.71 -16.04
N TYR A 484 -21.59 -33.88 -16.16
CA TYR A 484 -20.69 -32.90 -16.78
C TYR A 484 -19.96 -33.48 -17.99
N GLY A 485 -20.71 -34.02 -18.96
CA GLY A 485 -20.15 -34.47 -20.24
C GLY A 485 -19.05 -35.54 -20.13
N ALA A 486 -19.13 -36.40 -19.11
CA ALA A 486 -18.11 -37.41 -18.79
C ALA A 486 -16.71 -36.84 -18.53
N TYR A 487 -16.62 -35.62 -17.97
CA TYR A 487 -15.35 -35.02 -17.56
C TYR A 487 -14.52 -35.97 -16.69
N ARG A 488 -13.25 -36.12 -17.05
CA ARG A 488 -12.28 -36.96 -16.36
C ARG A 488 -11.01 -36.15 -16.18
N ALA A 489 -10.58 -35.95 -14.93
CA ALA A 489 -9.31 -35.27 -14.67
C ALA A 489 -8.16 -36.12 -15.22
N LYS A 490 -7.21 -35.48 -15.88
CA LYS A 490 -6.03 -36.11 -16.48
C LYS A 490 -4.79 -35.40 -16.03
N GLY A 491 -3.69 -36.13 -15.88
CA GLY A 491 -2.46 -35.58 -15.33
C GLY A 491 -2.47 -35.61 -13.81
N PHE A 492 -1.51 -36.32 -13.21
CA PHE A 492 -1.39 -36.43 -11.75
C PHE A 492 0.07 -36.50 -11.33
N PHE A 493 0.37 -36.11 -10.10
CA PHE A 493 1.64 -36.47 -9.48
C PHE A 493 1.57 -37.91 -8.97
N ALA A 494 2.59 -38.72 -9.28
CA ALA A 494 2.63 -40.11 -8.84
C ALA A 494 2.89 -40.23 -7.34
N LEU A 495 3.66 -39.29 -6.77
CA LEU A 495 3.96 -39.27 -5.33
C LEU A 495 3.57 -37.92 -4.71
N PRO A 496 2.90 -37.90 -3.54
CA PRO A 496 2.67 -36.67 -2.79
C PRO A 496 3.99 -36.13 -2.24
N TYR A 497 4.05 -34.82 -1.96
CA TYR A 497 5.21 -34.18 -1.36
C TYR A 497 4.85 -33.59 0.00
N LYS A 498 5.49 -34.11 1.06
CA LYS A 498 5.27 -33.65 2.45
C LYS A 498 3.78 -33.71 2.81
N ASP A 499 3.24 -32.66 3.43
CA ASP A 499 1.83 -32.55 3.82
C ASP A 499 0.93 -31.98 2.71
N SER A 500 1.29 -32.17 1.43
CA SER A 500 0.58 -31.59 0.27
C SER A 500 -0.93 -31.88 0.24
N GLU A 501 -1.37 -33.04 0.75
CA GLU A 501 -2.79 -33.36 0.84
C GLU A 501 -3.52 -32.47 1.87
N LYS A 502 -2.90 -32.27 3.03
CA LYS A 502 -3.39 -31.38 4.08
C LYS A 502 -3.37 -29.93 3.61
N PHE A 503 -2.26 -29.49 3.01
CA PHE A 503 -2.09 -28.15 2.46
C PHE A 503 -3.16 -27.82 1.40
N MET A 504 -3.41 -28.73 0.45
CA MET A 504 -4.45 -28.55 -0.56
C MET A 504 -5.86 -28.45 0.05
N LYS A 505 -6.10 -29.06 1.22
CA LYS A 505 -7.39 -29.04 1.91
C LYS A 505 -7.55 -27.78 2.77
N GLU A 506 -6.62 -27.55 3.68
CA GLU A 506 -6.76 -26.62 4.81
C GLU A 506 -6.11 -25.25 4.56
N SER A 507 -5.44 -25.07 3.42
CA SER A 507 -4.69 -23.84 3.13
C SER A 507 -5.18 -23.13 1.88
N SER A 508 -6.41 -23.36 1.42
CA SER A 508 -6.93 -22.59 0.28
C SER A 508 -6.98 -21.09 0.64
N LEU A 509 -6.71 -20.22 -0.34
CA LEU A 509 -6.75 -18.77 -0.16
C LEU A 509 -7.94 -18.20 -0.92
N ILE A 510 -8.83 -17.51 -0.21
CA ILE A 510 -9.98 -16.82 -0.79
C ILE A 510 -9.64 -15.33 -0.89
N PHE A 511 -9.70 -14.80 -2.10
CA PHE A 511 -9.50 -13.39 -2.42
C PHE A 511 -10.86 -12.77 -2.73
N THR A 512 -11.32 -11.88 -1.86
CA THR A 512 -12.45 -11.00 -2.13
C THR A 512 -11.90 -9.63 -2.53
N LEU A 513 -12.10 -9.26 -3.79
CA LEU A 513 -11.55 -8.05 -4.39
C LEU A 513 -12.62 -6.96 -4.43
N ASP A 514 -12.24 -5.74 -4.10
CA ASP A 514 -13.07 -4.56 -4.36
C ASP A 514 -13.18 -4.35 -5.88
N PRO A 515 -14.38 -4.45 -6.46
CA PRO A 515 -14.53 -4.40 -7.91
C PRO A 515 -14.05 -3.11 -8.55
N VAL A 516 -14.24 -1.98 -7.87
CA VAL A 516 -13.92 -0.64 -8.38
C VAL A 516 -12.42 -0.43 -8.35
N TYR A 517 -11.80 -0.80 -7.22
CA TYR A 517 -10.36 -0.71 -7.08
C TYR A 517 -9.64 -1.68 -8.02
N TRP A 518 -10.04 -2.96 -8.00
CA TRP A 518 -9.35 -3.99 -8.78
C TRP A 518 -9.43 -3.72 -10.28
N ALA A 519 -10.59 -3.30 -10.79
CA ALA A 519 -10.78 -3.00 -12.21
C ALA A 519 -9.86 -1.89 -12.76
N SER A 520 -9.37 -1.00 -11.90
CA SER A 520 -8.45 0.09 -12.27
C SER A 520 -7.00 -0.14 -11.80
N SER A 521 -6.75 -1.25 -11.11
CA SER A 521 -5.44 -1.58 -10.54
C SER A 521 -4.52 -2.21 -11.59
N ASP A 522 -3.28 -1.72 -11.65
CA ASP A 522 -2.20 -2.31 -12.45
C ASP A 522 -1.36 -3.30 -11.61
N ARG A 523 -1.86 -3.72 -10.44
CA ARG A 523 -1.11 -4.55 -9.49
C ARG A 523 -1.24 -6.03 -9.76
N ASN A 524 -0.25 -6.77 -9.25
CA ASN A 524 -0.35 -8.19 -8.99
C ASN A 524 -0.16 -8.47 -7.48
N ILE A 525 -0.59 -9.63 -7.02
CA ILE A 525 -0.44 -10.06 -5.62
C ILE A 525 0.68 -11.10 -5.56
N PRO A 526 1.87 -10.77 -5.03
CA PRO A 526 2.97 -11.71 -4.96
C PRO A 526 2.81 -12.67 -3.78
N ILE A 527 2.74 -13.96 -4.09
CA ILE A 527 2.55 -15.04 -3.12
C ILE A 527 3.63 -16.10 -3.32
N GLU A 528 4.31 -16.47 -2.26
CA GLU A 528 5.29 -17.54 -2.25
C GLU A 528 4.70 -18.81 -1.63
N ILE A 529 4.94 -19.94 -2.29
CA ILE A 529 4.67 -21.28 -1.79
C ILE A 529 6.00 -21.81 -1.25
N GLY A 530 6.05 -22.02 0.07
CA GLY A 530 7.28 -22.39 0.77
C GLY A 530 7.12 -23.62 1.65
N LEU A 531 8.25 -24.06 2.21
CA LEU A 531 8.34 -25.14 3.19
C LEU A 531 8.84 -24.56 4.52
N GLY A 532 8.03 -24.65 5.58
CA GLY A 532 8.41 -24.14 6.90
C GLY A 532 9.34 -25.09 7.64
N ASP A 533 9.84 -24.65 8.81
CA ASP A 533 10.80 -25.41 9.63
C ASP A 533 10.32 -26.82 10.00
N ASN A 534 9.00 -26.99 10.17
CA ASN A 534 8.36 -28.27 10.50
C ASN A 534 8.02 -29.11 9.27
N THR A 535 8.56 -28.80 8.10
CA THR A 535 8.22 -29.42 6.80
C THR A 535 6.76 -29.26 6.37
N ASN A 536 6.02 -28.34 7.01
CA ASN A 536 4.67 -27.99 6.61
C ASN A 536 4.74 -26.99 5.45
N LEU A 537 3.92 -27.20 4.45
CA LEU A 537 3.74 -26.25 3.35
C LEU A 537 2.97 -25.01 3.85
N TYR A 538 3.33 -23.84 3.32
CA TYR A 538 2.68 -22.57 3.69
C TYR A 538 2.62 -21.60 2.51
N PHE A 539 1.72 -20.61 2.63
CA PHE A 539 1.70 -19.43 1.79
C PHE A 539 2.38 -18.25 2.50
N ASN A 540 3.26 -17.56 1.80
CA ASN A 540 3.89 -16.33 2.25
C ASN A 540 3.47 -15.17 1.34
N LEU A 541 2.84 -14.14 1.90
CA LEU A 541 2.60 -12.90 1.16
C LEU A 541 3.89 -12.07 1.19
N LEU A 542 4.49 -11.86 0.02
CA LEU A 542 5.79 -11.17 -0.07
C LEU A 542 5.67 -9.66 0.14
N GLU A 543 4.51 -9.08 -0.16
CA GLU A 543 4.23 -7.66 0.04
C GLU A 543 2.88 -7.46 0.74
N ASN A 544 2.82 -6.48 1.65
CA ASN A 544 1.64 -6.16 2.44
C ASN A 544 0.65 -5.28 1.64
N ASN A 545 0.38 -5.65 0.39
CA ASN A 545 -0.38 -4.85 -0.58
C ASN A 545 -1.90 -5.10 -0.47
N ALA A 546 -2.45 -4.88 0.72
CA ALA A 546 -3.83 -5.22 1.09
C ALA A 546 -4.90 -4.18 0.67
N ALA A 547 -4.57 -3.17 -0.13
CA ALA A 547 -5.57 -2.20 -0.57
C ALA A 547 -6.58 -2.89 -1.50
N GLY A 548 -7.86 -2.91 -1.11
CA GLY A 548 -8.94 -3.49 -1.91
C GLY A 548 -8.91 -5.02 -2.07
N VAL A 549 -8.12 -5.74 -1.26
CA VAL A 549 -8.05 -7.21 -1.25
C VAL A 549 -8.33 -7.69 0.17
N GLU A 550 -9.43 -8.40 0.36
CA GLU A 550 -9.69 -9.18 1.58
C GLU A 550 -9.23 -10.61 1.33
N LEU A 551 -8.28 -11.08 2.15
CA LEU A 551 -7.74 -12.44 2.08
C LEU A 551 -8.25 -13.25 3.25
N GLU A 552 -8.85 -14.40 2.96
CA GLU A 552 -9.30 -15.37 3.96
C GLU A 552 -8.67 -16.74 3.68
N THR A 553 -8.35 -17.49 4.73
CA THR A 553 -8.02 -18.92 4.60
C THR A 553 -9.33 -19.69 4.46
N GLY A 554 -9.51 -20.43 3.37
CA GLY A 554 -10.66 -21.31 3.20
C GLY A 554 -10.58 -22.56 4.07
N ASP A 555 -11.74 -23.17 4.30
CA ASP A 555 -11.96 -24.30 5.22
C ASP A 555 -11.48 -25.67 4.72
#